data_AF-A0A2C8Z1H2-F1
#
_entry.id   AF-A0A2C8Z1H2-F1
#
_cell.length_a   1.000
_cell.length_b   1.000
_cell.length_c   1.000
_cell.angle_alpha   90.00
_cell.angle_beta   90.00
_cell.angle_gamma   90.00
#
_symmetry.space_group_name_H-M   'P 1'
#
loop_
_entity.id
_entity.type
_entity.pdbx_description
1 polymer ?
#
loop_
_entity_poly.entity_id
_entity_poly.type
_entity_poly.pdbx_seq_one_letter_code
_entity_poly.pdbx_strand_id
1 'polypeptide(L)'
;MKKILAILGMAAVSAMAISASRVGPVSTYGELKANGGKLSGTCPDYSNQAVQVKGMSLFWSSGADSSTVFYSEKAVNAMVKQMNIEVIRFAMGVTKEKFEDQGRGYLSSEQGAILQKGYLKNVVNAAIDNDIYVIIDWHIESSNGNTSEAVKFFEYAAQEYGFVVFLIVGS
;
A
#
# COMPACT_ATOMS: atom_id res chain seq x y z
N MET A 1 -1.04 48.56 26.72
CA MET A 1 -0.12 48.11 25.65
C MET A 1 -0.53 46.70 25.23
N LYS A 2 -0.40 46.39 23.93
CA LYS A 2 -1.19 45.45 23.11
C LYS A 2 -1.42 44.03 23.68
N LYS A 3 -2.68 43.59 23.66
CA LYS A 3 -3.09 42.18 23.70
C LYS A 3 -2.77 41.56 22.34
N ILE A 4 -2.02 40.46 22.29
CA ILE A 4 -1.83 39.66 21.07
C ILE A 4 -2.52 38.32 21.34
N LEU A 5 -3.72 38.15 20.78
CA LEU A 5 -4.36 36.84 20.62
C LEU A 5 -3.63 36.11 19.49
N ALA A 6 -2.92 35.04 19.82
CA ALA A 6 -2.46 34.07 18.82
C ALA A 6 -3.62 33.13 18.51
N ILE A 7 -4.21 33.30 17.33
CA ILE A 7 -5.19 32.35 16.76
C ILE A 7 -4.37 31.16 16.28
N LEU A 8 -4.44 30.03 16.99
CA LEU A 8 -3.96 28.75 16.47
C LEU A 8 -4.91 28.35 15.32
N GLY A 9 -4.45 28.51 14.09
CA GLY A 9 -5.11 27.98 12.91
C GLY A 9 -5.13 26.45 12.98
N MET A 10 -6.31 25.88 13.17
CA MET A 10 -6.55 24.46 13.05
C MET A 10 -6.51 24.13 11.55
N ALA A 11 -5.41 23.55 11.08
CA ALA A 11 -5.35 23.00 9.73
C ALA A 11 -6.33 21.82 9.66
N ALA A 12 -7.51 22.06 9.10
CA ALA A 12 -8.42 21.00 8.75
C ALA A 12 -7.79 20.20 7.61
N VAL A 13 -7.18 19.05 7.94
CA VAL A 13 -6.87 18.02 6.96
C VAL A 13 -8.22 17.52 6.46
N SER A 14 -8.64 18.01 5.29
CA SER A 14 -9.81 17.50 4.62
C SER A 14 -9.52 16.06 4.23
N ALA A 15 -9.95 15.10 5.05
CA ALA A 15 -9.99 13.70 4.65
C ALA A 15 -10.88 13.61 3.42
N MET A 16 -10.29 13.46 2.23
CA MET A 16 -11.04 13.05 1.06
C MET A 16 -11.63 11.68 1.40
N ALA A 17 -12.94 11.62 1.57
CA ALA A 17 -13.66 10.37 1.74
C ALA A 17 -13.62 9.62 0.41
N ILE A 18 -12.52 8.91 0.16
CA ILE A 18 -12.43 7.98 -0.97
C ILE A 18 -13.38 6.82 -0.63
N SER A 19 -14.48 6.73 -1.38
CA SER A 19 -15.53 5.74 -1.14
C SER A 19 -15.37 4.59 -2.12
N ALA A 20 -15.36 3.36 -1.62
CA ALA A 20 -15.25 2.18 -2.47
C ALA A 20 -16.45 2.07 -3.44
N SER A 21 -16.20 1.50 -4.62
CA SER A 21 -17.22 1.29 -5.65
C SER A 21 -18.06 0.01 -5.45
N ARG A 22 -17.62 -0.87 -4.54
CA ARG A 22 -18.31 -2.10 -4.13
C ARG A 22 -18.08 -2.38 -2.65
N VAL A 23 -18.93 -3.21 -2.06
CA VAL A 23 -18.65 -3.84 -0.77
C VAL A 23 -17.72 -5.03 -1.01
N GLY A 24 -16.65 -5.09 -0.24
CA GLY A 24 -15.58 -6.07 -0.31
C GLY A 24 -15.03 -6.38 1.09
N PRO A 25 -13.87 -7.04 1.14
CA PRO A 25 -13.31 -7.56 2.39
C PRO A 25 -12.88 -6.45 3.38
N VAL A 26 -12.56 -5.23 2.92
CA VAL A 26 -12.24 -4.11 3.83
C VAL A 26 -13.48 -3.63 4.56
N SER A 27 -14.60 -3.39 3.87
CA SER A 27 -15.86 -3.03 4.52
C SER A 27 -16.44 -4.18 5.34
N THR A 28 -16.17 -5.43 4.95
CA THR A 28 -16.65 -6.63 5.66
C THR A 28 -15.90 -6.86 6.97
N TYR A 29 -14.57 -6.86 6.95
CA TYR A 29 -13.78 -7.18 8.15
C TYR A 29 -13.32 -5.94 8.92
N GLY A 30 -13.21 -4.78 8.27
CA GLY A 30 -12.66 -3.56 8.85
C GLY A 30 -11.12 -3.58 8.89
N GLU A 31 -10.54 -2.89 9.88
CA GLU A 31 -9.11 -2.96 10.12
C GLU A 31 -8.72 -4.39 10.56
N LEU A 32 -7.65 -4.94 9.97
CA LEU A 32 -7.14 -6.25 10.38
C LEU A 32 -6.17 -6.09 11.55
N LYS A 33 -6.30 -6.95 12.56
CA LYS A 33 -5.47 -6.96 13.77
C LYS A 33 -4.91 -8.35 14.03
N ALA A 34 -3.69 -8.41 14.53
CA ALA A 34 -3.12 -9.63 15.06
C ALA A 34 -3.67 -9.89 16.47
N ASN A 35 -4.28 -11.06 16.67
CA ASN A 35 -4.89 -11.48 17.94
C ASN A 35 -4.52 -12.94 18.22
N GLY A 36 -3.59 -13.16 19.16
CA GLY A 36 -3.23 -14.51 19.63
C GLY A 36 -2.77 -15.47 18.52
N GLY A 37 -1.99 -14.98 17.55
CA GLY A 37 -1.50 -15.77 16.42
C GLY A 37 -2.49 -15.92 15.25
N LYS A 38 -3.60 -15.18 15.27
CA LYS A 38 -4.60 -15.12 14.19
C LYS A 38 -4.77 -13.68 13.73
N LEU A 39 -5.31 -13.49 12.53
CA LEU A 39 -5.87 -12.20 12.11
C LEU A 39 -7.34 -12.14 12.50
N SER A 40 -7.82 -11.00 12.97
CA SER A 40 -9.23 -10.69 13.20
C SER A 40 -9.56 -9.31 12.62
N GLY A 41 -10.82 -9.09 12.26
CA GLY A 41 -11.30 -7.78 11.81
C GLY A 41 -11.69 -6.86 12.97
N THR A 42 -11.94 -5.57 12.72
CA THR A 42 -12.54 -4.66 13.72
C THR A 42 -14.06 -4.59 13.63
N CYS A 43 -14.66 -5.04 12.53
CA CYS A 43 -16.12 -5.08 12.42
C CYS A 43 -16.72 -6.03 13.48
N PRO A 44 -17.89 -5.70 14.07
CA PRO A 44 -18.44 -6.45 15.21
C PRO A 44 -18.49 -7.97 15.02
N ASP A 45 -18.91 -8.42 13.84
CA ASP A 45 -19.05 -9.83 13.49
C ASP A 45 -17.70 -10.58 13.42
N TYR A 46 -16.60 -9.84 13.17
CA TYR A 46 -15.26 -10.38 12.95
C TYR A 46 -14.25 -10.02 14.04
N SER A 47 -14.66 -9.25 15.05
CA SER A 47 -13.83 -8.77 16.17
C SER A 47 -13.13 -9.88 16.98
N ASN A 48 -13.78 -11.04 17.10
CA ASN A 48 -13.27 -12.21 17.83
C ASN A 48 -13.19 -13.45 16.94
N GLN A 49 -13.29 -13.28 15.62
CA GLN A 49 -13.23 -14.39 14.65
C GLN A 49 -11.92 -14.34 13.88
N ALA A 50 -11.37 -15.52 13.61
CA ALA A 50 -10.23 -15.64 12.73
C ALA A 50 -10.66 -15.31 11.29
N VAL A 51 -9.96 -14.39 10.65
CA VAL A 51 -10.17 -14.05 9.24
C VAL A 51 -8.95 -14.46 8.41
N GLN A 52 -9.18 -14.71 7.13
CA GLN A 52 -8.14 -14.99 6.15
C GLN A 52 -8.45 -14.17 4.91
N VAL A 53 -7.45 -13.46 4.40
CA VAL A 53 -7.52 -12.76 3.11
C VAL A 53 -6.64 -13.48 2.10
N LYS A 54 -7.14 -13.66 0.88
CA LYS A 54 -6.44 -14.38 -0.20
C LYS A 54 -6.18 -13.46 -1.37
N GLY A 55 -5.03 -13.61 -2.02
CA GLY A 55 -4.61 -12.62 -2.98
C GLY A 55 -3.43 -13.01 -3.85
N MET A 56 -2.92 -12.00 -4.55
CA MET A 56 -1.78 -12.13 -5.45
C MET A 56 -0.65 -11.20 -5.02
N SER A 57 0.58 -11.62 -5.31
CA SER A 57 1.71 -10.70 -5.32
C SER A 57 2.00 -10.27 -6.73
N LEU A 58 2.21 -8.97 -6.91
CA LEU A 58 2.87 -8.50 -8.11
C LEU A 58 4.33 -8.94 -8.08
N PHE A 59 4.90 -9.13 -9.28
CA PHE A 59 6.33 -9.34 -9.45
C PHE A 59 7.09 -8.03 -9.23
N TRP A 60 8.41 -8.05 -9.11
CA TRP A 60 9.27 -6.86 -8.96
C TRP A 60 8.80 -5.69 -9.83
N SER A 61 8.46 -4.56 -9.18
CA SER A 61 8.05 -3.33 -9.87
C SER A 61 9.17 -2.66 -10.67
N SER A 62 10.41 -3.10 -10.46
CA SER A 62 11.59 -2.67 -11.21
C SER A 62 12.01 -3.67 -12.31
N GLY A 63 11.42 -4.87 -12.34
CA GLY A 63 11.71 -5.90 -13.36
C GLY A 63 11.26 -5.50 -14.76
N ALA A 64 11.37 -6.40 -15.74
CA ALA A 64 11.08 -6.14 -17.16
C ALA A 64 9.71 -5.49 -17.44
N ASP A 65 9.54 -4.88 -18.62
CA ASP A 65 8.31 -4.18 -18.96
C ASP A 65 7.06 -5.06 -18.81
N SER A 66 7.18 -6.34 -19.18
CA SER A 66 6.14 -7.35 -19.03
C SER A 66 5.68 -7.59 -17.58
N SER A 67 6.49 -7.28 -16.57
CA SER A 67 6.04 -7.30 -15.17
C SER A 67 5.44 -5.98 -14.73
N THR A 68 5.95 -4.86 -15.23
CA THR A 68 5.49 -3.52 -14.81
C THR A 68 4.08 -3.17 -15.28
N VAL A 69 3.59 -3.79 -16.37
CA VAL A 69 2.20 -3.58 -16.86
C VAL A 69 1.12 -3.92 -15.82
N PHE A 70 1.43 -4.77 -14.84
CA PHE A 70 0.50 -5.17 -13.78
C PHE A 70 0.35 -4.12 -12.66
N TYR A 71 1.20 -3.08 -12.64
CA TYR A 71 1.11 -1.95 -11.70
C TYR A 71 0.16 -0.84 -12.17
N SER A 72 -0.95 -1.26 -12.80
CA SER A 72 -2.00 -0.38 -13.31
C SER A 72 -3.33 -0.72 -12.66
N GLU A 73 -4.19 0.29 -12.51
CA GLU A 73 -5.54 0.11 -11.95
C GLU A 73 -6.33 -0.95 -12.74
N LYS A 74 -6.20 -0.94 -14.08
CA LYS A 74 -6.83 -1.93 -14.96
C LYS A 74 -6.44 -3.36 -14.61
N ALA A 75 -5.16 -3.62 -14.33
CA ALA A 75 -4.68 -4.95 -13.98
C ALA A 75 -5.22 -5.39 -12.61
N VAL A 76 -5.19 -4.49 -11.61
CA VAL A 76 -5.74 -4.77 -10.28
C VAL A 76 -7.25 -5.05 -10.35
N ASN A 77 -8.00 -4.22 -11.07
CA ASN A 77 -9.44 -4.42 -11.31
C ASN A 77 -9.73 -5.78 -11.98
N ALA A 78 -8.89 -6.18 -12.93
CA ALA A 78 -9.03 -7.47 -13.59
C ALA A 78 -8.78 -8.64 -12.63
N MET A 79 -7.73 -8.58 -11.80
CA MET A 79 -7.45 -9.63 -10.80
C MET A 79 -8.57 -9.73 -9.78
N VAL A 80 -9.09 -8.60 -9.30
CA VAL A 80 -10.25 -8.57 -8.42
C VAL A 80 -11.46 -9.25 -9.07
N LYS A 81 -11.82 -8.83 -10.29
CA LYS A 81 -13.00 -9.33 -10.98
C LYS A 81 -12.91 -10.81 -11.36
N GLN A 82 -11.73 -11.26 -11.80
CA GLN A 82 -11.56 -12.58 -12.41
C GLN A 82 -11.07 -13.64 -11.41
N MET A 83 -10.31 -13.22 -10.40
CA MET A 83 -9.66 -14.13 -9.44
C MET A 83 -10.21 -13.95 -8.02
N ASN A 84 -11.10 -12.98 -7.80
CA ASN A 84 -11.71 -12.67 -6.51
C ASN A 84 -10.67 -12.47 -5.40
N ILE A 85 -9.62 -11.70 -5.70
CA ILE A 85 -8.60 -11.35 -4.70
C ILE A 85 -9.18 -10.39 -3.65
N GLU A 86 -8.75 -10.58 -2.42
CA GLU A 86 -9.09 -9.78 -1.25
C GLU A 86 -7.92 -8.94 -0.75
N VAL A 87 -6.70 -9.28 -1.19
CA VAL A 87 -5.47 -8.55 -0.92
C VAL A 87 -4.57 -8.54 -2.16
N ILE A 88 -3.85 -7.45 -2.38
CA ILE A 88 -2.80 -7.35 -3.40
C ILE A 88 -1.49 -6.93 -2.76
N ARG A 89 -0.38 -7.60 -3.09
CA ARG A 89 0.97 -7.21 -2.64
C ARG A 89 1.70 -6.40 -3.70
N PHE A 90 2.03 -5.16 -3.36
CA PHE A 90 2.86 -4.23 -4.10
C PHE A 90 4.34 -4.47 -3.77
N ALA A 91 5.04 -5.23 -4.60
CA ALA A 91 6.44 -5.60 -4.40
C ALA A 91 7.39 -4.55 -4.99
N MET A 92 7.73 -3.53 -4.19
CA MET A 92 8.50 -2.39 -4.65
C MET A 92 9.98 -2.74 -4.83
N GLY A 93 10.48 -2.70 -6.06
CA GLY A 93 11.91 -2.77 -6.32
C GLY A 93 12.65 -1.58 -5.71
N VAL A 94 13.58 -1.85 -4.81
CA VAL A 94 14.30 -0.83 -4.05
C VAL A 94 15.60 -0.40 -4.75
N THR A 95 16.50 -1.35 -5.00
CA THR A 95 17.80 -1.08 -5.64
C THR A 95 17.99 -1.96 -6.87
N LYS A 96 19.13 -1.80 -7.56
CA LYS A 96 19.53 -2.69 -8.65
C LYS A 96 20.03 -4.02 -8.08
N GLU A 97 19.11 -4.97 -7.88
CA GLU A 97 19.45 -6.28 -7.31
C GLU A 97 19.23 -7.42 -8.29
N LYS A 98 18.05 -7.46 -8.92
CA LYS A 98 17.60 -8.56 -9.76
C LYS A 98 16.98 -8.03 -11.05
N PHE A 99 16.93 -8.91 -12.07
CA PHE A 99 16.14 -8.76 -13.29
C PHE A 99 16.39 -7.50 -14.15
N GLU A 100 17.59 -6.91 -14.07
CA GLU A 100 17.96 -5.68 -14.80
C GLU A 100 16.93 -4.56 -14.60
N ASP A 101 17.06 -3.83 -13.50
CA ASP A 101 16.08 -2.86 -13.04
C ASP A 101 15.80 -1.68 -14.00
N GLN A 102 16.64 -1.48 -15.02
CA GLN A 102 16.63 -0.36 -15.95
C GLN A 102 16.52 1.01 -15.25
N GLY A 103 17.07 1.14 -14.03
CA GLY A 103 16.98 2.36 -13.23
C GLY A 103 15.61 2.65 -12.61
N ARG A 104 14.69 1.67 -12.62
CA ARG A 104 13.32 1.79 -12.06
C ARG A 104 13.25 1.61 -10.55
N GLY A 105 14.30 1.12 -9.90
CA GLY A 105 14.32 0.95 -8.45
C GLY A 105 14.10 2.27 -7.71
N TYR A 106 13.45 2.21 -6.55
CA TYR A 106 13.13 3.38 -5.73
C TYR A 106 14.36 4.24 -5.39
N LEU A 107 15.50 3.61 -5.13
CA LEU A 107 16.77 4.26 -4.80
C LEU A 107 17.71 4.38 -5.99
N SER A 108 17.31 3.93 -7.19
CA SER A 108 18.17 3.98 -8.37
C SER A 108 18.31 5.40 -8.92
N SER A 109 17.28 6.24 -8.81
CA SER A 109 17.30 7.67 -9.17
C SER A 109 16.04 8.40 -8.66
N GLU A 110 16.01 9.73 -8.77
CA GLU A 110 14.79 10.51 -8.54
C GLU A 110 13.62 10.04 -9.43
N GLN A 111 13.91 9.73 -10.69
CA GLN A 111 12.92 9.20 -11.62
C GLN A 111 12.41 7.82 -11.22
N GLY A 112 13.28 6.97 -10.65
CA GLY A 112 12.92 5.69 -10.07
C GLY A 112 11.97 5.85 -8.88
N ALA A 113 12.28 6.77 -7.96
CA ALA A 113 11.41 7.09 -6.84
C ALA A 113 10.02 7.59 -7.29
N ILE A 114 9.97 8.50 -8.28
CA ILE A 114 8.71 9.00 -8.86
C ILE A 114 7.91 7.85 -9.47
N LEU A 115 8.58 6.97 -10.23
CA LEU A 115 7.93 5.83 -10.87
C LEU A 115 7.31 4.88 -9.85
N GLN A 116 8.07 4.50 -8.81
CA GLN A 116 7.59 3.59 -7.77
C GLN A 116 6.43 4.17 -6.96
N LYS A 117 6.46 5.47 -6.63
CA LYS A 117 5.34 6.15 -5.99
C LYS A 117 4.10 6.20 -6.90
N GLY A 118 4.30 6.38 -8.20
CA GLY A 118 3.22 6.31 -9.20
C GLY A 118 2.57 4.92 -9.28
N TYR A 119 3.38 3.86 -9.28
CA TYR A 119 2.89 2.48 -9.23
C TYR A 119 2.15 2.18 -7.93
N LEU A 120 2.69 2.60 -6.78
CA LEU A 120 2.01 2.46 -5.49
C LEU A 120 0.64 3.15 -5.53
N LYS A 121 0.58 4.39 -6.03
CA LYS A 121 -0.68 5.14 -6.17
C LYS A 121 -1.71 4.39 -7.00
N ASN A 122 -1.32 3.86 -8.16
CA ASN A 122 -2.24 3.09 -9.01
C ASN A 122 -2.78 1.85 -8.29
N VAL A 123 -1.91 1.10 -7.59
CA VAL A 123 -2.33 -0.11 -6.87
C VAL A 123 -3.25 0.25 -5.70
N VAL A 124 -2.92 1.28 -4.93
CA VAL A 124 -3.73 1.74 -3.80
C VAL A 124 -5.09 2.27 -4.26
N ASN A 125 -5.14 3.12 -5.29
CA ASN A 125 -6.39 3.61 -5.85
C ASN A 125 -7.34 2.48 -6.24
N ALA A 126 -6.84 1.53 -7.04
CA ALA A 126 -7.65 0.39 -7.45
C ALA A 126 -8.06 -0.49 -6.26
N ALA A 127 -7.20 -0.65 -5.26
CA ALA A 127 -7.56 -1.41 -4.07
C ALA A 127 -8.68 -0.75 -3.26
N ILE A 128 -8.64 0.57 -3.09
CA ILE A 128 -9.72 1.34 -2.45
C ILE A 128 -11.01 1.21 -3.26
N ASP A 129 -10.95 1.42 -4.57
CA ASP A 129 -12.11 1.34 -5.45
C ASP A 129 -12.77 -0.05 -5.38
N ASN A 130 -11.97 -1.10 -5.20
CA ASN A 130 -12.44 -2.47 -5.10
C ASN A 130 -12.72 -2.96 -3.67
N ASP A 131 -12.49 -2.12 -2.66
CA ASP A 131 -12.65 -2.45 -1.24
C ASP A 131 -11.80 -3.66 -0.79
N ILE A 132 -10.55 -3.75 -1.27
CA ILE A 132 -9.59 -4.82 -0.95
C ILE A 132 -8.36 -4.28 -0.20
N TYR A 133 -7.63 -5.16 0.49
CA TYR A 133 -6.40 -4.80 1.21
C TYR A 133 -5.19 -4.65 0.28
N VAL A 134 -4.22 -3.85 0.70
CA VAL A 134 -2.90 -3.76 0.06
C VAL A 134 -1.81 -4.10 1.05
N ILE A 135 -0.86 -4.92 0.60
CA ILE A 135 0.44 -5.09 1.26
C ILE A 135 1.45 -4.19 0.55
N ILE A 136 2.03 -3.24 1.26
CA ILE A 136 3.15 -2.42 0.77
C ILE A 136 4.44 -3.09 1.21
N ASP A 137 5.22 -3.55 0.24
CA ASP A 137 6.40 -4.37 0.47
C ASP A 137 7.65 -3.66 -0.03
N TRP A 138 8.57 -3.38 0.91
CA TRP A 138 9.91 -2.89 0.63
C TRP A 138 10.76 -4.07 0.14
N HIS A 139 10.73 -4.32 -1.17
CA HIS A 139 11.21 -5.58 -1.71
C HIS A 139 12.72 -5.55 -1.96
N ILE A 140 13.45 -6.15 -1.02
CA ILE A 140 14.90 -6.25 -1.02
C ILE A 140 15.33 -7.69 -0.75
N GLU A 141 16.28 -8.20 -1.53
CA GLU A 141 16.92 -9.51 -1.33
C GLU A 141 18.42 -9.38 -1.02
N SER A 142 18.98 -8.17 -1.09
CA SER A 142 20.36 -7.91 -0.68
C SER A 142 20.53 -7.87 0.84
N SER A 143 21.79 -8.01 1.29
CA SER A 143 22.12 -7.95 2.72
C SER A 143 22.04 -6.54 3.30
N ASN A 144 21.96 -5.50 2.47
CA ASN A 144 21.80 -4.12 2.92
C ASN A 144 20.33 -3.72 2.76
N GLY A 145 19.57 -3.79 3.85
CA GLY A 145 18.14 -3.46 3.84
C GLY A 145 17.80 -2.00 3.55
N ASN A 146 18.79 -1.09 3.48
CA ASN A 146 18.59 0.36 3.30
C ASN A 146 17.55 0.92 4.29
N THR A 147 17.74 0.61 5.58
CA THR A 147 16.74 0.81 6.63
C THR A 147 16.35 2.27 6.83
N SER A 148 17.29 3.20 6.69
CA SER A 148 17.04 4.65 6.79
C SER A 148 16.08 5.12 5.69
N GLU A 149 16.27 4.61 4.47
CA GLU A 149 15.46 4.91 3.31
C GLU A 149 14.09 4.23 3.40
N ALA A 150 14.05 3.00 3.90
CA ALA A 150 12.82 2.27 4.17
C ALA A 150 11.94 3.03 5.17
N VAL A 151 12.51 3.52 6.28
CA VAL A 151 11.79 4.34 7.27
C VAL A 151 11.16 5.55 6.61
N LYS A 152 11.93 6.33 5.83
CA LYS A 152 11.41 7.52 5.12
C LYS A 152 10.29 7.16 4.14
N PHE A 153 10.42 6.04 3.44
CA PHE A 153 9.40 5.59 2.51
C PHE A 153 8.10 5.20 3.25
N PHE A 154 8.19 4.46 4.35
CA PHE A 154 7.02 4.07 5.13
C PHE A 154 6.39 5.25 5.88
N GLU A 155 7.16 6.24 6.31
CA GLU A 155 6.62 7.50 6.82
C GLU A 155 5.78 8.22 5.75
N TYR A 156 6.31 8.32 4.52
CA TYR A 156 5.57 8.85 3.38
C TYR A 156 4.29 8.04 3.11
N ALA A 157 4.39 6.71 3.02
CA ALA A 157 3.24 5.86 2.73
C ALA A 157 2.17 5.93 3.83
N ALA A 158 2.58 6.00 5.10
CA ALA A 158 1.67 6.15 6.23
C ALA A 158 0.99 7.53 6.23
N GLN A 159 1.70 8.59 5.87
CA GLN A 159 1.11 9.93 5.76
C GLN A 159 0.09 10.00 4.63
N GLU A 160 0.45 9.51 3.44
CA GLU A 160 -0.42 9.65 2.28
C GLU A 160 -1.55 8.66 2.20
N TYR A 161 -1.37 7.51 2.82
CA TYR A 161 -2.35 6.45 2.69
C TYR A 161 -2.92 6.00 4.03
N GLY A 162 -2.26 6.16 5.18
CA GLY A 162 -2.57 5.45 6.45
C GLY A 162 -4.01 5.53 7.01
N PHE A 163 -4.89 6.33 6.42
CA PHE A 163 -6.34 6.29 6.62
C PHE A 163 -7.05 5.12 5.88
N VAL A 164 -6.37 4.48 4.95
CA VAL A 164 -6.79 3.27 4.22
C VAL A 164 -6.21 2.07 4.96
N VAL A 165 -6.98 0.97 5.07
CA VAL A 165 -6.54 -0.20 5.85
C VAL A 165 -5.42 -0.94 5.11
N PHE A 166 -4.19 -0.83 5.63
CA PHE A 166 -3.00 -1.48 5.07
C PHE A 166 -2.45 -2.59 5.95
N LEU A 167 -1.74 -3.51 5.30
CA LEU A 167 -0.79 -4.40 5.95
C LEU A 167 0.61 -3.99 5.50
N ILE A 168 1.41 -3.41 6.39
CA ILE A 168 2.82 -3.11 6.10
C ILE A 168 3.64 -4.37 6.39
N VAL A 169 4.39 -4.86 5.39
CA VAL A 169 5.34 -5.95 5.57
C VAL A 169 6.70 -5.47 5.10
N GLY A 170 7.62 -5.27 6.05
CA GLY A 170 9.04 -5.10 5.77
C GLY A 170 9.74 -6.43 6.03
N SER A 171 10.44 -6.96 5.03
CA SER A 171 11.39 -8.07 5.16
C SER A 171 12.79 -7.56 5.47
#